data_AF-A0A1M2VMC7-F1
#
_entry.id   AF-A0A1M2VMC7-F1
#
_cell.length_a   1.000
_cell.length_b   1.000
_cell.length_c   1.000
_cell.angle_alpha   90.00
_cell.angle_beta   90.00
_cell.angle_gamma   90.00
#
_symmetry.space_group_name_H-M   'P 1'
#
loop_
_entity.id
_entity.type
_entity.pdbx_description
1 polymer ?
#
loop_
_entity_poly.entity_id
_entity_poly.type
_entity_poly.pdbx_seq_one_letter_code
_entity_poly.pdbx_strand_id
1 'polypeptide(L)'
;MHVLRSTYLPAYASLIRPPYTSDPFPLSLPDSPFAAYASSSSPLSSPLLPLQSMQRETRVLDLYIALKVREDVWTDESELHLEREESFKDLFDLMQPRARLEDLVRAYGRRDGVVSVLSSSGTTPLVSSPCPPKKSTSGAGGSSGKARVVTRTSNQALPFHALSVSYSPRAVGIVLLTKERKKTIVQVPRAREETLEDSARKLVRELRGWIAANPNHGVR
;
A
#
# COMPACT_ATOMS: atom_id res chain seq x y z
N MET A 1 -16.56 0.82 -12.70
CA MET A 1 -16.20 0.49 -11.30
C MET A 1 -16.37 1.64 -10.32
N HIS A 2 -16.04 2.90 -10.65
CA HIS A 2 -16.15 4.00 -9.67
C HIS A 2 -17.58 4.27 -9.18
N VAL A 3 -18.58 4.26 -10.07
CA VAL A 3 -20.00 4.43 -9.71
C VAL A 3 -20.47 3.35 -8.74
N LEU A 4 -20.23 2.07 -9.07
CA LEU A 4 -20.56 0.94 -8.19
C LEU A 4 -19.92 1.11 -6.82
N ARG A 5 -18.63 1.43 -6.78
CA ARG A 5 -17.91 1.64 -5.52
C ARG A 5 -18.53 2.76 -4.67
N SER A 6 -18.88 3.91 -5.26
CA SER A 6 -19.55 4.99 -4.52
C SER A 6 -20.96 4.62 -4.05
N THR A 7 -21.72 3.87 -4.85
CA THR A 7 -23.09 3.45 -4.53
C THR A 7 -23.11 2.51 -3.33
N TYR A 8 -22.20 1.53 -3.29
CA TYR A 8 -22.17 0.50 -2.24
C TYR A 8 -21.31 0.91 -1.02
N LEU A 9 -20.55 2.01 -1.09
CA LEU A 9 -19.67 2.43 -0.01
C LEU A 9 -20.38 2.68 1.33
N PRO A 10 -21.55 3.37 1.40
CA PRO A 10 -22.24 3.58 2.68
C PRO A 10 -22.66 2.27 3.34
N ALA A 11 -23.21 1.33 2.56
CA ALA A 11 -23.62 0.01 3.06
C ALA A 11 -22.40 -0.80 3.53
N TYR A 12 -21.33 -0.82 2.74
CA TYR A 12 -20.06 -1.43 3.14
C TYR A 12 -19.54 -0.86 4.46
N ALA A 13 -19.56 0.48 4.61
CA ALA A 13 -19.03 1.15 5.79
C ALA A 13 -19.80 0.80 7.07
N SER A 14 -21.13 0.61 6.99
CA SER A 14 -21.95 0.21 8.13
C SER A 14 -21.65 -1.20 8.67
N LEU A 15 -21.05 -2.06 7.83
CA LEU A 15 -20.73 -3.44 8.19
C LEU A 15 -19.31 -3.58 8.77
N ILE A 16 -18.51 -2.52 8.73
CA ILE A 16 -17.18 -2.49 9.35
C ILE A 16 -17.37 -2.54 10.86
N ARG A 17 -16.81 -3.58 11.47
CA ARG A 17 -16.92 -3.79 12.91
C ARG A 17 -15.94 -2.87 13.66
N PRO A 18 -16.40 -2.07 14.63
CA PRO A 18 -15.50 -1.47 15.60
C PRO A 18 -14.63 -2.56 16.26
N PRO A 19 -13.34 -2.32 16.53
CA PRO A 19 -12.60 -1.05 16.44
C PRO A 19 -11.90 -0.81 15.08
N TYR A 20 -12.25 -1.56 14.04
CA TYR A 20 -11.57 -1.46 12.75
C TYR A 20 -11.98 -0.20 11.99
N THR A 21 -11.01 0.36 11.27
CA THR A 21 -11.21 1.47 10.35
C THR A 21 -11.13 0.94 8.92
N SER A 22 -11.77 1.62 7.97
CA SER A 22 -11.52 1.41 6.55
C SER A 22 -11.41 2.72 5.83
N ASP A 23 -10.54 2.76 4.83
CA ASP A 23 -10.43 3.84 3.88
C ASP A 23 -10.17 3.22 2.49
N PRO A 24 -11.22 2.79 1.78
CA PRO A 24 -11.06 2.21 0.44
C PRO A 24 -10.73 3.26 -0.63
N PHE A 25 -10.77 4.56 -0.30
CA PHE A 25 -10.49 5.71 -1.18
C PHE A 25 -9.77 6.83 -0.42
N PRO A 26 -8.45 6.74 -0.21
CA PRO A 26 -7.70 7.71 0.57
C PRO A 26 -7.66 8.98 -0.26
N LEU A 27 -8.32 10.03 0.23
CA LEU A 27 -8.36 11.35 -0.42
C LEU A 27 -7.00 12.08 -0.41
N SER A 28 -5.89 11.37 -0.22
CA SER A 28 -4.55 11.94 -0.04
C SER A 28 -3.54 11.33 -0.99
N LEU A 29 -3.55 11.82 -2.22
CA LEU A 29 -2.37 11.86 -3.08
C LEU A 29 -2.30 13.25 -3.74
N PRO A 30 -1.69 14.25 -3.09
CA PRO A 30 -1.17 15.43 -3.82
C PRO A 30 -0.13 15.04 -4.88
N ASP A 31 0.40 13.80 -4.84
CA ASP A 31 1.31 13.23 -5.84
C ASP A 31 0.62 12.20 -6.76
N SER A 32 -0.72 12.24 -6.88
CA SER A 32 -1.39 11.44 -7.91
C SER A 32 -1.20 12.18 -9.25
N PRO A 33 -0.65 11.54 -10.28
CA PRO A 33 -0.61 12.15 -11.60
C PRO A 33 -2.03 12.50 -12.10
N PHE A 34 -3.08 11.90 -11.52
CA PHE A 34 -4.49 12.24 -11.79
C PHE A 34 -4.89 13.66 -11.35
N ALA A 35 -4.24 14.24 -10.33
CA ALA A 35 -4.48 15.64 -9.95
C ALA A 35 -3.85 16.62 -10.96
N ALA A 36 -2.73 16.25 -11.59
CA ALA A 36 -2.11 17.04 -12.64
C ALA A 36 -2.93 17.02 -13.95
N TYR A 37 -3.56 15.88 -14.30
CA TYR A 37 -4.36 15.77 -15.53
C TYR A 37 -5.68 16.54 -15.50
N ALA A 38 -6.23 16.86 -14.33
CA ALA A 38 -7.40 17.74 -14.23
C ALA A 38 -7.09 19.16 -14.75
N SER A 39 -5.81 19.54 -14.86
CA SER A 39 -5.36 20.83 -15.41
C SER A 39 -4.90 20.74 -16.88
N SER A 40 -4.88 19.56 -17.50
CA SER A 40 -4.42 19.39 -18.89
C SER A 40 -5.25 18.35 -19.63
N SER A 41 -6.15 18.83 -20.48
CA SER A 41 -6.97 18.05 -21.40
C SER A 41 -6.12 17.26 -22.40
N SER A 42 -6.01 15.94 -22.24
CA SER A 42 -5.63 15.00 -23.31
C SER A 42 -6.27 13.62 -23.08
N PRO A 43 -7.20 13.18 -23.96
CA PRO A 43 -7.70 11.82 -23.98
C PRO A 43 -6.75 10.95 -24.83
N LEU A 44 -6.83 9.62 -24.68
CA LEU A 44 -6.00 8.57 -25.32
C LEU A 44 -4.72 8.19 -24.57
N SER A 45 -4.90 7.37 -23.53
CA SER A 45 -4.22 6.08 -23.35
C SER A 45 -4.62 5.54 -21.98
N SER A 46 -5.51 4.55 -21.95
CA SER A 46 -5.86 3.84 -20.73
C SER A 46 -4.92 2.64 -20.53
N PRO A 47 -3.88 2.71 -19.68
CA PRO A 47 -3.49 1.54 -18.92
C PRO A 47 -4.48 1.42 -17.76
N LEU A 48 -5.06 0.23 -17.57
CA LEU A 48 -5.95 -0.07 -16.46
C LEU A 48 -5.25 0.27 -15.12
N LEU A 49 -5.66 1.42 -14.59
CA LEU A 49 -5.31 2.16 -13.37
C LEU A 49 -4.43 1.44 -12.32
N PRO A 50 -3.24 2.00 -11.98
CA PRO A 50 -2.40 1.64 -10.82
C PRO A 50 -3.11 1.65 -9.46
N LEU A 51 -4.35 2.18 -9.38
CA LEU A 51 -5.16 2.20 -8.16
C LEU A 51 -5.56 0.80 -7.68
N GLN A 52 -5.73 -0.19 -8.57
CA GLN A 52 -6.22 -1.52 -8.15
C GLN A 52 -5.14 -2.39 -7.48
N SER A 53 -3.86 -2.21 -7.83
CA SER A 53 -2.77 -3.00 -7.22
C SER A 53 -2.28 -2.41 -5.90
N MET A 54 -2.38 -1.08 -5.74
CA MET A 54 -1.78 -0.39 -4.60
C MET A 54 -2.63 -0.37 -3.35
N GLN A 55 -3.94 -0.52 -3.49
CA GLN A 55 -4.85 -0.38 -2.36
C GLN A 55 -5.70 -1.61 -2.17
N ARG A 56 -5.33 -2.36 -1.13
CA ARG A 56 -5.87 -3.69 -0.89
C ARG A 56 -7.25 -3.62 -0.27
N GLU A 57 -7.56 -2.58 0.49
CA GLU A 57 -8.91 -2.32 0.99
C GLU A 57 -9.92 -2.13 -0.15
N THR A 58 -9.52 -1.46 -1.24
CA THR A 58 -10.40 -1.28 -2.41
C THR A 58 -10.80 -2.63 -3.03
N ARG A 59 -9.91 -3.62 -3.02
CA ARG A 59 -10.22 -4.99 -3.48
C ARG A 59 -11.25 -5.66 -2.58
N VAL A 60 -11.23 -5.39 -1.27
CA VAL A 60 -12.22 -5.93 -0.33
C VAL A 60 -13.60 -5.34 -0.60
N LEU A 61 -13.68 -4.04 -0.89
CA LEU A 61 -14.93 -3.41 -1.35
C LEU A 61 -15.42 -4.03 -2.67
N ASP A 62 -14.54 -4.28 -3.64
CA ASP A 62 -14.92 -4.93 -4.90
C ASP A 62 -15.48 -6.34 -4.68
N LEU A 63 -14.88 -7.10 -3.75
CA LEU A 63 -15.39 -8.42 -3.36
C LEU A 63 -16.75 -8.33 -2.67
N TYR A 64 -16.93 -7.34 -1.80
CA TYR A 64 -18.24 -7.08 -1.17
C TYR A 64 -19.31 -6.79 -2.22
N ILE A 65 -19.03 -5.94 -3.21
CA ILE A 65 -19.97 -5.64 -4.30
C ILE A 65 -20.30 -6.91 -5.08
N ALA A 66 -19.29 -7.70 -5.44
CA ALA A 66 -19.50 -8.95 -6.19
C ALA A 66 -20.34 -9.96 -5.40
N LEU A 67 -20.09 -10.10 -4.09
CA LEU A 67 -20.90 -10.95 -3.21
C LEU A 67 -22.33 -10.43 -3.10
N LYS A 68 -22.50 -9.10 -2.94
CA LYS A 68 -23.80 -8.49 -2.75
C LYS A 68 -24.69 -8.61 -3.99
N VAL A 69 -24.15 -8.28 -5.16
CA VAL A 69 -24.88 -8.45 -6.43
C VAL A 69 -25.25 -9.91 -6.66
N ARG A 70 -24.36 -10.85 -6.34
CA ARG A 70 -24.67 -12.29 -6.46
C ARG A 70 -25.80 -12.71 -5.53
N GLU A 71 -25.79 -12.22 -4.30
CA GLU A 71 -26.86 -12.49 -3.33
C GLU A 71 -28.20 -11.93 -3.83
N ASP A 72 -28.22 -10.69 -4.29
CA ASP A 72 -29.44 -10.04 -4.81
C ASP A 72 -30.02 -10.81 -6.03
N VAL A 73 -29.16 -11.28 -6.94
CA VAL A 73 -29.60 -12.13 -8.07
C VAL A 73 -30.16 -13.46 -7.58
N TRP A 74 -29.54 -14.09 -6.59
CA TRP A 74 -30.00 -15.37 -6.07
C TRP A 74 -31.30 -15.27 -5.28
N THR A 75 -31.54 -14.17 -4.56
CA THR A 75 -32.83 -13.94 -3.89
C THR A 75 -33.97 -13.80 -4.90
N ASP A 76 -33.68 -13.24 -6.08
CA ASP A 76 -34.69 -13.08 -7.14
C ASP A 76 -34.92 -14.39 -7.91
N GLU A 77 -33.87 -15.19 -8.14
CA GLU A 77 -33.95 -16.42 -8.95
C GLU A 77 -34.33 -17.68 -8.15
N SER A 78 -34.15 -17.68 -6.81
CA SER A 78 -34.34 -18.88 -5.97
C SER A 78 -35.16 -18.58 -4.72
N GLU A 79 -36.45 -18.94 -4.74
CA GLU A 79 -37.37 -18.78 -3.58
C GLU A 79 -36.92 -19.56 -2.32
N LEU A 80 -36.01 -20.52 -2.44
CA LEU A 80 -35.43 -21.30 -1.34
C LEU A 80 -33.99 -20.88 -0.97
N HIS A 81 -33.52 -19.71 -1.41
CA HIS A 81 -32.17 -19.26 -1.09
C HIS A 81 -32.03 -18.93 0.41
N LEU A 82 -31.17 -19.68 1.11
CA LEU A 82 -30.73 -19.35 2.46
C LEU A 82 -29.49 -18.47 2.37
N GLU A 83 -29.59 -17.24 2.89
CA GLU A 83 -28.52 -16.24 2.89
C GLU A 83 -27.22 -16.84 3.48
N ARG A 84 -26.10 -16.73 2.76
CA ARG A 84 -24.78 -17.14 3.26
C ARG A 84 -24.13 -15.98 4.02
N GLU A 85 -24.70 -15.67 5.18
CA GLU A 85 -24.19 -14.66 6.13
C GLU A 85 -22.70 -14.83 6.46
N GLU A 86 -22.20 -16.08 6.38
CA GLU A 86 -20.79 -16.43 6.63
C GLU A 86 -19.81 -15.75 5.66
N SER A 87 -20.22 -15.47 4.41
CA SER A 87 -19.33 -14.86 3.41
C SER A 87 -19.01 -13.41 3.75
N PHE A 88 -20.01 -12.66 4.24
CA PHE A 88 -19.79 -11.30 4.74
C PHE A 88 -18.98 -11.32 6.04
N LYS A 89 -19.22 -12.31 6.89
CA LYS A 89 -18.46 -12.47 8.14
C LYS A 89 -16.95 -12.59 7.88
N ASP A 90 -16.51 -13.47 6.97
CA ASP A 90 -15.08 -13.60 6.63
C ASP A 90 -14.51 -12.29 6.04
N LEU A 91 -15.33 -11.61 5.23
CA LEU A 91 -14.95 -10.34 4.61
C LEU A 91 -14.67 -9.25 5.64
N PHE A 92 -15.48 -9.13 6.70
CA PHE A 92 -15.32 -8.09 7.72
C PHE A 92 -14.50 -8.50 8.94
N ASP A 93 -14.39 -9.80 9.25
CA ASP A 93 -13.59 -10.28 10.39
C ASP A 93 -12.12 -10.54 10.04
N LEU A 94 -11.85 -10.91 8.79
CA LEU A 94 -10.51 -11.30 8.35
C LEU A 94 -10.01 -10.47 7.17
N MET A 95 -10.75 -10.40 6.08
CA MET A 95 -10.23 -9.78 4.85
C MET A 95 -10.08 -8.27 4.98
N GLN A 96 -11.09 -7.58 5.52
CA GLN A 96 -11.09 -6.13 5.69
C GLN A 96 -9.99 -5.68 6.67
N PRO A 97 -9.87 -6.24 7.89
CA PRO A 97 -8.83 -5.81 8.83
C PRO A 97 -7.43 -6.12 8.31
N ARG A 98 -7.25 -7.26 7.62
CA ARG A 98 -5.99 -7.62 6.97
C ARG A 98 -5.62 -6.62 5.88
N ALA A 99 -6.54 -6.32 4.96
CA ALA A 99 -6.29 -5.39 3.87
C ALA A 99 -6.00 -3.97 4.38
N ARG A 100 -6.74 -3.52 5.41
CA ARG A 100 -6.49 -2.27 6.10
C ARG A 100 -5.09 -2.22 6.69
N LEU A 101 -4.67 -3.28 7.36
CA LEU A 101 -3.34 -3.37 7.95
C LEU A 101 -2.25 -3.34 6.87
N GLU A 102 -2.46 -3.97 5.73
CA GLU A 102 -1.53 -3.90 4.58
C GLU A 102 -1.39 -2.46 4.06
N ASP A 103 -2.50 -1.75 3.89
CA ASP A 103 -2.49 -0.38 3.39
C ASP A 103 -1.90 0.61 4.41
N LEU A 104 -2.10 0.39 5.71
CA LEU A 104 -1.44 1.15 6.78
C LEU A 104 0.07 0.89 6.83
N VAL A 105 0.51 -0.37 6.68
CA VAL A 105 1.94 -0.73 6.57
C VAL A 105 2.56 -0.06 5.36
N ARG A 106 1.86 0.03 4.23
CA ARG A 106 2.30 0.80 3.06
C ARG A 106 2.46 2.28 3.38
N ALA A 107 1.45 2.89 3.99
CA ALA A 107 1.45 4.32 4.28
C ALA A 107 2.57 4.72 5.26
N TYR A 108 2.69 4.00 6.38
CA TYR A 108 3.74 4.23 7.37
C TYR A 108 5.12 3.78 6.87
N GLY A 109 5.21 2.63 6.20
CA GLY A 109 6.47 2.13 5.65
C GLY A 109 7.04 2.99 4.53
N ARG A 110 6.19 3.63 3.72
CA ARG A 110 6.60 4.63 2.73
C ARG A 110 7.14 5.88 3.40
N ARG A 111 6.48 6.35 4.47
CA ARG A 111 6.94 7.50 5.26
C ARG A 111 8.31 7.26 5.90
N ASP A 112 8.55 6.04 6.38
CA ASP A 112 9.81 5.63 7.01
C ASP A 112 10.89 5.20 6.00
N GLY A 113 10.57 5.18 4.70
CA GLY A 113 11.49 4.79 3.64
C GLY A 113 11.85 3.31 3.60
N VAL A 114 11.07 2.44 4.24
CA VAL A 114 11.26 0.98 4.28
C VAL A 114 10.42 0.23 3.25
N VAL A 115 9.37 0.85 2.71
CA VAL A 115 8.53 0.30 1.65
C VAL A 115 8.58 1.19 0.41
N SER A 116 8.81 0.60 -0.75
CA SER A 116 8.74 1.26 -2.05
C SER A 116 7.44 0.92 -2.78
N VAL A 117 6.82 1.94 -3.38
CA VAL A 117 5.77 1.77 -4.38
C VAL A 117 6.43 2.06 -5.70
N LEU A 118 6.40 1.09 -6.64
CA LEU A 118 6.84 1.32 -8.02
C LEU A 118 6.05 2.51 -8.56
N SER A 119 6.67 3.68 -8.54
CA SER A 119 6.19 4.82 -9.29
C SER A 119 6.59 4.52 -10.71
N SER A 120 5.62 4.43 -11.61
CA SER A 120 5.89 4.48 -13.05
C SER A 120 6.39 5.88 -13.41
N SER A 121 7.57 6.28 -12.92
CA SER A 121 8.36 7.33 -13.51
C SER A 121 9.28 6.66 -14.53
N GLY A 122 8.73 6.43 -15.71
CA GLY A 122 9.57 6.18 -16.88
C GLY A 122 10.35 7.45 -17.20
N THR A 123 11.53 7.64 -16.59
CA THR A 123 12.66 8.35 -17.20
C THR A 123 13.94 8.06 -16.41
N THR A 124 14.79 7.21 -17.01
CA THR A 124 16.26 7.15 -16.95
C THR A 124 17.00 7.55 -15.66
N PRO A 125 17.84 6.66 -15.09
CA PRO A 125 18.94 7.11 -14.26
C PRO A 125 19.89 7.87 -15.20
N LEU A 126 19.86 9.21 -15.15
CA LEU A 126 20.96 9.99 -15.71
C LEU A 126 22.19 9.65 -14.86
N VAL A 127 22.96 8.70 -15.40
CA VAL A 127 24.38 8.52 -15.19
C VAL A 127 25.01 9.91 -15.14
N SER A 128 25.25 10.42 -13.93
CA SER A 128 26.15 11.54 -13.72
C SER A 128 27.57 11.00 -13.85
N SER A 129 28.01 10.86 -15.10
CA SER A 129 29.43 10.71 -15.45
C SER A 129 29.93 11.99 -16.12
N PRO A 130 31.20 12.36 -15.92
CA PRO A 130 31.68 13.74 -15.98
C PRO A 130 32.38 14.09 -17.30
N CYS A 131 32.21 15.32 -17.81
CA CYS A 131 33.12 15.93 -18.80
C CYS A 131 32.90 17.47 -18.94
N PRO A 132 33.85 18.22 -19.55
CA PRO A 132 34.70 19.22 -18.87
C PRO A 132 34.23 20.68 -19.03
N PRO A 133 34.79 21.62 -18.22
CA PRO A 133 34.38 23.03 -18.23
C PRO A 133 35.04 23.85 -19.36
N LYS A 134 34.23 24.69 -20.03
CA LYS A 134 34.70 25.86 -20.78
C LYS A 134 34.85 27.05 -19.82
N LYS A 135 35.99 27.74 -19.94
CA LYS A 135 36.41 28.92 -19.17
C LYS A 135 35.50 30.14 -19.37
N SER A 136 35.18 30.82 -18.28
CA SER A 136 35.19 32.30 -18.12
C SER A 136 34.97 32.57 -16.61
N THR A 137 36.00 33.01 -15.88
CA THR A 137 36.15 34.41 -15.36
C THR A 137 34.83 34.98 -14.84
N SER A 138 34.62 35.37 -13.58
CA SER A 138 35.48 35.70 -12.43
C SER A 138 34.53 36.03 -11.27
N GLY A 139 34.87 35.72 -10.01
CA GLY A 139 34.11 36.25 -8.87
C GLY A 139 34.36 35.50 -7.57
N ALA A 140 35.05 36.16 -6.64
CA ALA A 140 35.51 35.66 -5.36
C ALA A 140 34.38 35.44 -4.33
N GLY A 141 34.64 34.59 -3.34
CA GLY A 141 33.87 34.54 -2.09
C GLY A 141 33.89 33.16 -1.44
N GLY A 142 34.85 32.91 -0.55
CA GLY A 142 34.91 31.69 0.23
C GLY A 142 33.82 31.60 1.31
N SER A 143 33.41 30.38 1.64
CA SER A 143 33.37 29.91 3.03
C SER A 143 33.18 28.41 3.06
N SER A 144 33.94 27.79 3.96
CA SER A 144 34.01 26.38 4.25
C SER A 144 32.71 25.85 4.84
N GLY A 145 31.86 25.26 4.00
CA GLY A 145 30.85 24.30 4.44
C GLY A 145 31.35 22.90 4.11
N LYS A 146 31.87 22.16 5.09
CA LYS A 146 32.04 20.71 4.97
C LYS A 146 30.64 20.11 4.79
N ALA A 147 30.16 20.04 3.56
CA ALA A 147 29.01 19.25 3.20
C ALA A 147 29.42 17.80 3.44
N ARG A 148 29.06 17.30 4.62
CA ARG A 148 29.08 15.89 4.97
C ARG A 148 28.28 15.20 3.88
N VAL A 149 28.97 14.61 2.90
CA VAL A 149 28.43 13.60 2.02
C VAL A 149 28.03 12.47 2.95
N VAL A 150 26.80 12.54 3.44
CA VAL A 150 26.13 11.39 4.03
C VAL A 150 26.00 10.46 2.86
N THR A 151 26.93 9.52 2.76
CA THR A 151 26.74 8.27 2.04
C THR A 151 25.43 7.71 2.57
N ARG A 152 24.33 7.99 1.85
CA ARG A 152 23.06 7.32 2.07
C ARG A 152 23.37 5.85 1.84
N THR A 153 23.53 5.11 2.93
CA THR A 153 23.42 3.66 2.90
C THR A 153 22.18 3.38 2.07
N SER A 154 22.34 2.64 0.99
CA SER A 154 21.25 2.23 0.12
C SER A 154 20.27 1.41 0.96
N ASN A 155 19.36 2.10 1.66
CA ASN A 155 18.23 1.50 2.33
C ASN A 155 17.38 0.91 1.21
N GLN A 156 17.63 -0.37 0.91
CA GLN A 156 16.87 -1.14 -0.06
C GLN A 156 15.46 -1.29 0.53
N ALA A 157 14.57 -0.36 0.18
CA ALA A 157 13.18 -0.41 0.54
C ALA A 157 12.50 -1.60 -0.15
N LEU A 158 11.70 -2.35 0.59
CA LEU A 158 10.97 -3.50 0.07
C LEU A 158 9.81 -3.05 -0.81
N PRO A 159 9.64 -3.60 -2.02
CA PRO A 159 8.50 -3.25 -2.85
C PRO A 159 7.20 -3.74 -2.23
N PHE A 160 6.19 -2.87 -2.17
CA PHE A 160 4.90 -3.16 -1.52
C PHE A 160 4.19 -4.40 -2.10
N HIS A 161 4.33 -4.65 -3.40
CA HIS A 161 3.73 -5.81 -4.04
C HIS A 161 4.33 -7.15 -3.57
N ALA A 162 5.57 -7.15 -3.08
CA ALA A 162 6.22 -8.33 -2.52
C ALA A 162 5.86 -8.56 -1.05
N LEU A 163 5.17 -7.62 -0.40
CA LEU A 163 4.76 -7.74 1.00
C LEU A 163 3.31 -8.22 1.08
N SER A 164 2.99 -9.02 2.08
CA SER A 164 1.61 -9.28 2.52
C SER A 164 1.60 -9.33 4.04
N VAL A 165 0.43 -9.16 4.64
CA VAL A 165 0.27 -9.27 6.09
C VAL A 165 -0.45 -10.57 6.41
N SER A 166 0.05 -11.28 7.41
CA SER A 166 -0.71 -12.31 8.14
C SER A 166 -1.47 -11.63 9.27
N TYR A 167 -2.77 -11.85 9.33
CA TYR A 167 -3.65 -11.27 10.34
C TYR A 167 -4.27 -12.37 11.18
N SER A 168 -4.13 -12.26 12.50
CA SER A 168 -4.83 -13.10 13.47
C SER A 168 -5.17 -12.29 14.73
N PRO A 169 -6.15 -12.73 15.54
CA PRO A 169 -6.53 -12.03 16.76
C PRO A 169 -5.39 -11.88 17.79
N ARG A 170 -4.39 -12.77 17.75
CA ARG A 170 -3.30 -12.84 18.74
C ARG A 170 -1.95 -12.32 18.22
N ALA A 171 -1.79 -12.26 16.91
CA ALA A 171 -0.55 -11.84 16.29
C ALA A 171 -0.77 -11.34 14.86
N VAL A 172 0.07 -10.40 14.46
CA VAL A 172 0.14 -9.90 13.09
C VAL A 172 1.56 -10.02 12.58
N GLY A 173 1.74 -10.24 11.29
CA GLY A 173 3.08 -10.38 10.72
C GLY A 173 3.19 -9.90 9.30
N ILE A 174 4.41 -9.60 8.87
CA ILE A 174 4.73 -9.29 7.48
C ILE A 174 5.32 -10.54 6.84
N VAL A 175 4.71 -10.94 5.73
CA VAL A 175 5.11 -12.03 4.86
C VAL A 175 5.75 -11.45 3.62
N LEU A 176 6.99 -11.86 3.35
CA LEU A 176 7.70 -11.54 2.13
C LEU A 176 7.45 -12.64 1.09
N LEU A 177 6.97 -12.23 -0.07
CA LEU A 177 6.78 -13.04 -1.26
C LEU A 177 8.05 -12.95 -2.11
N THR A 178 8.89 -13.99 -2.08
CA THR A 178 10.00 -14.13 -3.03
C THR A 178 9.59 -15.04 -4.17
N LYS A 179 10.38 -15.07 -5.26
CA LYS A 179 10.11 -15.94 -6.43
C LYS A 179 10.02 -17.43 -6.06
N GLU A 180 10.70 -17.83 -4.99
CA GLU A 180 10.84 -19.22 -4.58
C GLU A 180 9.94 -19.58 -3.40
N ARG A 181 9.64 -18.64 -2.50
CA ARG A 181 8.90 -18.95 -1.26
C ARG A 181 8.21 -17.74 -0.64
N LYS A 182 7.20 -18.04 0.19
CA LYS A 182 6.57 -17.07 1.09
C LYS A 182 7.17 -17.26 2.48
N LYS A 183 7.72 -16.21 3.08
CA LYS A 183 8.33 -16.28 4.42
C LYS A 183 7.83 -15.15 5.30
N THR A 184 7.37 -15.47 6.51
CA THR A 184 7.13 -14.47 7.55
C THR A 184 8.46 -13.90 8.03
N ILE A 185 8.67 -12.61 7.83
CA ILE A 185 9.93 -11.91 8.18
C ILE A 185 9.83 -11.14 9.49
N VAL A 186 8.61 -10.70 9.84
CA VAL A 186 8.31 -9.96 11.06
C VAL A 186 7.01 -10.51 11.63
N GLN A 187 6.95 -10.69 12.94
CA GLN A 187 5.72 -11.05 13.64
C GLN A 187 5.68 -10.32 14.98
N VAL A 188 4.54 -9.71 15.29
CA VAL A 188 4.29 -8.93 16.50
C VAL A 188 3.03 -9.44 17.17
N PRO A 189 3.04 -9.66 18.50
CA PRO A 189 1.82 -10.01 19.24
C PRO A 189 0.83 -8.86 19.19
N ARG A 190 -0.45 -9.18 19.04
CA ARG A 190 -1.56 -8.23 19.00
C ARG A 190 -2.53 -8.52 20.14
N ALA A 191 -2.91 -7.49 20.87
CA ALA A 191 -4.04 -7.56 21.79
C ALA A 191 -5.36 -7.35 21.04
N ARG A 192 -6.45 -7.96 21.52
CA ARG A 192 -7.77 -7.87 20.84
C ARG A 192 -8.24 -6.43 20.67
N GLU A 193 -8.03 -5.60 21.69
CA GLU A 193 -8.45 -4.19 21.73
C GLU A 193 -7.46 -3.23 21.02
N GLU A 194 -6.37 -3.74 20.45
CA GLU A 194 -5.37 -2.93 19.78
C GLU A 194 -5.86 -2.44 18.42
N THR A 195 -5.70 -1.14 18.14
CA THR A 195 -6.04 -0.55 16.83
C THR A 195 -5.12 -1.09 15.72
N LEU A 196 -5.63 -1.10 14.48
CA LEU A 196 -4.82 -1.56 13.34
C LEU A 196 -3.65 -0.61 13.07
N GLU A 197 -3.82 0.68 13.38
CA GLU A 197 -2.82 1.73 13.26
C GLU A 197 -1.63 1.49 14.19
N ASP A 198 -1.86 1.10 15.44
CA ASP A 198 -0.80 0.78 16.40
C ASP A 198 -0.04 -0.48 16.00
N SER A 199 -0.77 -1.52 15.59
CA SER A 199 -0.19 -2.75 15.07
C SER A 199 0.66 -2.49 13.81
N ALA A 200 0.20 -1.63 12.89
CA ALA A 200 0.94 -1.24 11.70
C ALA A 200 2.24 -0.51 12.04
N ARG A 201 2.19 0.44 12.99
CA ARG A 201 3.39 1.17 13.47
C ARG A 201 4.42 0.22 14.07
N LYS A 202 3.99 -0.74 14.91
CA LYS A 202 4.88 -1.77 15.46
C LYS A 202 5.52 -2.61 14.35
N LEU A 203 4.72 -3.09 13.39
CA LEU A 203 5.21 -3.88 12.26
C LEU A 203 6.26 -3.13 11.43
N VAL A 204 6.04 -1.84 11.14
CA VAL A 204 6.98 -1.02 10.36
C VAL A 204 8.29 -0.80 11.12
N ARG A 205 8.22 -0.58 12.44
CA ARG A 205 9.42 -0.46 13.29
C ARG A 205 10.26 -1.74 13.29
N GLU A 206 9.62 -2.89 13.46
CA GLU A 206 10.32 -4.19 13.41
C GLU A 206 10.85 -4.48 12.00
N LEU A 207 10.10 -4.13 10.95
CA LEU A 207 10.54 -4.26 9.56
C LEU A 207 11.80 -3.46 9.29
N ARG A 208 11.89 -2.24 9.83
CA ARG A 208 13.10 -1.41 9.72
C ARG A 208 14.32 -2.09 10.36
N GLY A 209 14.15 -2.66 11.55
CA GLY A 209 15.19 -3.44 12.22
C GLY A 209 15.61 -4.66 11.40
N TRP A 210 14.64 -5.38 10.84
CA TRP A 210 14.88 -6.54 10.00
C TRP A 210 15.64 -6.20 8.71
N ILE A 211 15.29 -5.12 8.02
CA ILE A 211 15.99 -4.66 6.80
C ILE A 211 17.45 -4.30 7.12
N ALA A 212 17.69 -3.62 8.24
CA ALA A 212 19.04 -3.27 8.67
C ALA A 212 19.89 -4.53 8.97
N ALA A 213 19.29 -5.58 9.51
CA ALA A 213 19.94 -6.86 9.74
C ALA A 213 20.10 -7.72 8.48
N ASN A 214 19.29 -7.49 7.43
CA ASN A 214 19.23 -8.30 6.22
C ASN A 214 19.37 -7.42 4.94
N PRO A 215 20.57 -6.89 4.66
CA PRO A 215 20.80 -6.03 3.49
C PRO A 215 20.62 -6.75 2.14
N ASN A 216 20.72 -8.09 2.12
CA ASN A 216 20.56 -8.93 0.93
C ASN A 216 19.26 -9.75 0.99
N HIS A 217 18.11 -9.08 1.19
CA HIS A 217 16.82 -9.76 1.40
C HIS A 217 16.19 -10.38 0.13
N GLY A 218 16.92 -10.41 -1.00
CA GLY A 218 16.58 -11.25 -2.17
C GLY A 218 15.40 -10.75 -3.02
N VAL A 219 14.99 -9.49 -2.85
CA VAL A 219 13.93 -8.88 -3.65
C VAL A 219 14.58 -8.03 -4.74
N ARG A 220 14.61 -8.56 -5.97
CA ARG A 220 15.07 -7.89 -7.20
C ARG A 220 13.96 -7.87 -8.23
#